data_AF-A0A9W6P1G8-F1
#
_entry.id   AF-A0A9W6P1G8-F1
#
_cell.length_a   1.000
_cell.length_b   1.000
_cell.length_c   1.000
_cell.angle_alpha   90.00
_cell.angle_beta   90.00
_cell.angle_gamma   90.00
#
_symmetry.space_group_name_H-M   'P 1'
#
loop_
_entity.id
_entity.type
_entity.pdbx_description
1 polymer ?
#
loop_
_entity_poly.entity_id
_entity_poly.type
_entity_poly.pdbx_seq_one_letter_code
_entity_poly.pdbx_strand_id
1 'polypeptide(L)'
;MSDAVAADLTEVRAAAELLAFGLQRRARPVEGSDYRALLDRYRTELRFRDVVDTMAEGLGLEALGTPRSGIVLAPEPGGPFATRLTDFRAMDQSERLVFGLVLIGIAAYAYPQDVDFDDPETKLVDLVKVDEFLRAAVDTLKAQEGGEGTPEERARVAAEIYSDMPQLITTQTGRRGRGCTLKAIEDALGWLVDQGAAREATSLGPDVYHLTDRFRLLVADSAGGAALDALRELRAAS
;
A
#
# COMPACT_ATOMS: atom_id res chain seq x y z
N MET A 1 43.35 9.85 -19.84
CA MET A 1 42.98 10.65 -18.65
C MET A 1 41.48 10.53 -18.51
N SER A 2 41.03 9.69 -17.58
CA SER A 2 39.61 9.61 -17.23
C SER A 2 39.28 10.89 -16.48
N ASP A 3 38.51 11.77 -17.11
CA ASP A 3 38.03 12.98 -16.47
C ASP A 3 37.00 12.54 -15.42
N ALA A 4 37.46 12.37 -14.18
CA ALA A 4 36.59 12.09 -13.06
C ALA A 4 35.74 13.34 -12.84
N VAL A 5 34.54 13.36 -13.43
CA VAL A 5 33.55 14.40 -13.19
C VAL A 5 33.35 14.46 -11.68
N ALA A 6 33.87 15.50 -11.04
CA ALA A 6 33.60 15.74 -9.63
C ALA A 6 32.08 15.80 -9.48
N ALA A 7 31.52 14.90 -8.67
CA ALA A 7 30.09 14.91 -8.40
C ALA A 7 29.72 16.31 -7.88
N ASP A 8 28.77 16.98 -8.52
CA ASP A 8 28.22 18.22 -8.00
C ASP A 8 27.50 17.88 -6.69
N LEU A 9 28.15 18.20 -5.57
CA LEU A 9 27.61 17.90 -4.24
C LEU A 9 26.28 18.62 -3.97
N THR A 10 25.98 19.67 -4.73
CA THR A 10 24.68 20.35 -4.69
C THR A 10 23.58 19.46 -5.26
N GLU A 11 23.85 18.81 -6.40
CA GLU A 11 22.92 17.86 -7.04
C GLU A 11 22.72 16.63 -6.16
N VAL A 12 23.81 16.10 -5.59
CA VAL A 12 23.76 14.95 -4.68
C VAL A 12 22.87 15.27 -3.47
N ARG A 13 23.08 16.43 -2.86
CA ARG A 13 22.28 16.88 -1.72
C ARG A 13 20.81 17.06 -2.08
N ALA A 14 20.51 17.72 -3.20
CA ALA A 14 19.14 17.98 -3.64
C ALA A 14 18.37 16.66 -3.89
N ALA A 15 19.03 15.67 -4.49
CA ALA A 15 18.43 14.36 -4.71
C ALA A 15 18.22 13.59 -3.38
N ALA A 16 19.19 13.64 -2.46
CA ALA A 16 19.03 13.06 -1.13
C ALA A 16 17.87 13.72 -0.34
N GLU A 17 17.70 15.04 -0.46
CA GLU A 17 16.58 15.78 0.13
C GLU A 17 15.23 15.36 -0.48
N LEU A 18 15.15 15.14 -1.80
CA LEU A 18 13.94 14.63 -2.44
C LEU A 18 13.57 13.22 -1.94
N LEU A 19 14.55 12.32 -1.83
CA LEU A 19 14.35 10.98 -1.27
C LEU A 19 13.91 11.05 0.20
N ALA A 20 14.52 11.93 0.99
CA ALA A 20 14.13 12.16 2.38
C ALA A 20 12.66 12.61 2.50
N PHE A 21 12.19 13.48 1.61
CA PHE A 21 10.77 13.83 1.54
C PHE A 21 9.89 12.63 1.16
N GLY A 22 10.31 11.81 0.19
CA GLY A 22 9.57 10.61 -0.24
C GLY A 22 9.43 9.54 0.86
N LEU A 23 10.43 9.44 1.75
CA LEU A 23 10.43 8.53 2.89
C LEU A 23 9.58 9.02 4.07
N GLN A 24 9.20 10.30 4.11
CA GLN A 24 8.30 10.85 5.11
C GLN A 24 6.84 10.56 4.74
N ARG A 25 6.20 9.61 5.44
CA ARG A 25 4.85 9.08 5.16
C ARG A 25 3.77 10.14 4.86
N ARG A 26 3.86 11.31 5.48
CA ARG A 26 2.84 12.38 5.40
C ARG A 26 3.37 13.70 4.83
N ALA A 27 4.61 13.74 4.34
CA ALA A 27 5.11 14.92 3.64
C ALA A 27 4.35 15.11 2.32
N ARG A 28 4.10 16.37 1.97
CA ARG A 28 3.38 16.75 0.74
C ARG A 28 4.08 17.90 0.06
N PRO A 29 4.17 17.90 -1.29
CA PRO A 29 4.73 19.01 -2.04
C PRO A 29 3.71 20.15 -2.10
N VAL A 30 3.77 21.08 -1.14
CA VAL A 30 2.91 22.28 -1.13
C VAL A 30 3.54 23.41 -1.93
N GLU A 31 2.72 24.34 -2.43
CA GLU A 31 3.20 25.48 -3.21
C GLU A 31 4.28 26.26 -2.45
N GLY A 32 5.39 26.58 -3.14
CA GLY A 32 6.53 27.28 -2.56
C GLY A 32 7.44 26.47 -1.61
N SER A 33 7.19 25.18 -1.41
CA SER A 33 8.08 24.32 -0.61
C SER A 33 9.28 23.78 -1.39
N ASP A 34 10.39 23.50 -0.69
CA ASP A 34 11.55 22.81 -1.27
C ASP A 34 11.17 21.47 -1.89
N TYR A 35 10.26 20.72 -1.26
CA TYR A 35 9.78 19.46 -1.81
C TYR A 35 9.09 19.66 -3.18
N ARG A 36 8.25 20.69 -3.31
CA ARG A 36 7.60 21.02 -4.60
C ARG A 36 8.65 21.36 -5.66
N ALA A 37 9.62 22.20 -5.32
CA ALA A 37 10.69 22.60 -6.23
C ALA A 37 11.53 21.40 -6.71
N LEU A 38 11.98 20.55 -5.78
CA LEU A 38 12.76 19.35 -6.11
C LEU A 38 11.94 18.34 -6.93
N LEU A 39 10.66 18.18 -6.63
CA LEU A 39 9.78 17.29 -7.39
C LEU A 39 9.53 17.80 -8.82
N ASP A 40 9.43 19.11 -9.02
CA ASP A 40 9.32 19.69 -10.36
C ASP A 40 10.61 19.49 -11.15
N ARG A 41 11.78 19.71 -10.54
CA ARG A 41 13.07 19.38 -11.15
C ARG A 41 13.15 17.90 -11.56
N TYR A 42 12.76 16.98 -10.68
CA TYR A 42 12.75 15.54 -10.98
C TYR A 42 11.89 15.20 -12.20
N ARG A 43 10.79 15.92 -12.42
CA ARG A 43 9.89 15.72 -13.58
C ARG A 43 10.43 16.32 -14.88
N THR A 44 11.21 17.40 -14.81
CA THR A 44 11.60 18.18 -16.00
C THR A 44 13.07 18.06 -16.37
N GLU A 45 13.95 17.71 -15.44
CA GLU A 45 15.41 17.65 -15.63
C GLU A 45 15.88 16.19 -15.64
N LEU A 46 16.15 15.64 -16.83
CA LEU A 46 16.57 14.24 -17.00
C LEU A 46 17.80 13.89 -16.15
N ARG A 47 18.82 14.76 -16.12
CA ARG A 47 20.04 14.53 -15.33
C ARG A 47 19.76 14.46 -13.83
N PHE A 48 18.88 15.31 -13.31
CA PHE A 48 18.53 15.29 -11.89
C PHE A 48 17.74 14.03 -11.54
N ARG A 49 16.83 13.61 -12.44
CA ARG A 49 16.13 12.33 -12.34
C ARG A 49 17.11 11.15 -12.28
N ASP A 50 18.07 11.07 -13.20
CA ASP A 50 19.07 9.98 -13.21
C ASP A 50 19.85 9.90 -11.89
N VAL A 51 20.19 11.05 -11.32
CA VAL A 51 20.89 11.15 -10.03
C VAL A 51 20.01 10.65 -8.87
N VAL A 52 18.73 11.03 -8.84
CA VAL A 52 17.76 10.58 -7.83
C VAL A 52 17.50 9.08 -7.95
N ASP A 53 17.27 8.59 -9.17
CA ASP A 53 16.95 7.18 -9.43
C ASP A 53 18.17 6.28 -9.09
N THR A 54 19.38 6.69 -9.47
CA THR A 54 20.63 5.98 -9.10
C THR A 54 20.83 5.92 -7.58
N MET A 55 20.53 7.02 -6.87
CA MET A 55 20.63 7.04 -5.40
C MET A 55 19.53 6.20 -4.74
N ALA A 56 18.31 6.20 -5.28
CA ALA A 56 17.24 5.34 -4.81
C ALA A 56 17.63 3.86 -4.94
N GLU A 57 18.12 3.46 -6.11
CA GLU A 57 18.58 2.10 -6.39
C GLU A 57 19.68 1.68 -5.40
N GLY A 58 20.68 2.54 -5.17
CA GLY A 58 21.74 2.26 -4.19
C GLY A 58 21.26 2.12 -2.74
N LEU A 59 20.06 2.60 -2.42
CA LEU A 59 19.39 2.46 -1.12
C LEU A 59 18.41 1.27 -1.07
N GLY A 60 18.27 0.52 -2.17
CA GLY A 60 17.24 -0.51 -2.33
C GLY A 60 15.83 0.09 -2.39
N LEU A 61 15.67 1.20 -3.12
CA LEU A 61 14.42 1.90 -3.36
C LEU A 61 14.19 2.08 -4.85
N GLU A 62 12.92 2.03 -5.27
CA GLU A 62 12.49 2.37 -6.62
C GLU A 62 11.48 3.52 -6.59
N ALA A 63 11.63 4.47 -7.52
CA ALA A 63 10.66 5.55 -7.71
C ALA A 63 9.53 5.10 -8.63
N LEU A 64 8.39 4.69 -8.04
CA LEU A 64 7.23 4.21 -8.80
C LEU A 64 6.49 5.32 -9.56
N GLY A 65 6.62 6.57 -9.10
CA GLY A 65 5.96 7.69 -9.75
C GLY A 65 5.88 8.94 -8.89
N THR A 66 5.31 10.00 -9.46
CA THR A 66 5.18 11.30 -8.81
C THR A 66 3.75 11.83 -8.88
N PRO A 67 2.78 11.20 -8.19
CA PRO A 67 1.43 11.74 -8.08
C PRO A 67 1.43 13.13 -7.42
N ARG A 68 0.24 13.76 -7.36
CA ARG A 68 0.07 15.06 -6.70
C ARG A 68 0.52 15.05 -5.23
N SER A 69 0.50 13.87 -4.61
CA SER A 69 0.85 13.66 -3.22
C SER A 69 2.36 13.59 -2.94
N GLY A 70 3.21 13.57 -3.97
CA GLY A 70 4.67 13.49 -3.84
C GLY A 70 5.27 12.32 -4.64
N ILE A 71 6.58 12.16 -4.56
CA ILE A 71 7.27 10.96 -5.06
C ILE A 71 6.88 9.74 -4.22
N VAL A 72 6.62 8.61 -4.88
CA VAL A 72 6.30 7.33 -4.24
C VAL A 72 7.49 6.40 -4.42
N LEU A 73 8.04 5.95 -3.29
CA LEU A 73 9.19 5.06 -3.22
C LEU A 73 8.73 3.68 -2.75
N ALA A 74 9.10 2.64 -3.51
CA ALA A 74 8.95 1.25 -3.13
C ALA A 74 10.29 0.69 -2.62
N PRO A 75 10.33 0.07 -1.44
CA PRO A 75 11.53 -0.59 -0.97
C PRO A 75 11.68 -1.99 -1.54
N GLU A 76 12.92 -2.41 -1.79
CA GLU A 76 13.23 -3.80 -2.09
C GLU A 76 12.75 -4.73 -0.96
N PRO A 77 12.20 -5.92 -1.30
CA PRO A 77 11.80 -6.90 -0.30
C PRO A 77 12.94 -7.29 0.65
N GLY A 78 12.69 -7.18 1.95
CA GLY A 78 13.69 -7.50 2.99
C GLY A 78 14.74 -6.41 3.25
N GLY A 79 14.74 -5.33 2.46
CA GLY A 79 15.62 -4.19 2.63
C GLY A 79 15.38 -3.40 3.93
N PRO A 80 16.25 -2.42 4.24
CA PRO A 80 16.15 -1.60 5.45
C PRO A 80 14.93 -0.69 5.47
N PHE A 81 14.41 -0.31 4.30
CA PHE A 81 13.21 0.51 4.15
C PHE A 81 11.93 -0.31 3.97
N ALA A 82 12.03 -1.64 3.89
CA ALA A 82 10.87 -2.52 3.78
C ALA A 82 9.99 -2.36 5.04
N THR A 83 8.70 -2.07 4.84
CA THR A 83 7.79 -1.91 5.97
C THR A 83 7.52 -3.28 6.59
N ARG A 84 7.83 -3.44 7.88
CA ARG A 84 7.60 -4.70 8.58
C ARG A 84 6.33 -4.59 9.41
N LEU A 85 5.50 -5.63 9.37
CA LEU A 85 4.33 -5.72 10.24
C LEU A 85 4.73 -5.69 11.73
N THR A 86 5.93 -6.12 12.08
CA THR A 86 6.46 -6.02 13.46
C THR A 86 6.69 -4.59 13.93
N ASP A 87 6.85 -3.64 13.00
CA ASP A 87 6.94 -2.21 13.32
C ASP A 87 5.55 -1.64 13.64
N PHE A 88 4.50 -2.39 13.36
CA PHE A 88 3.11 -2.02 13.54
C PHE A 88 2.40 -2.94 14.53
N ARG A 89 2.31 -2.48 15.79
CA ARG A 89 1.60 -3.10 16.92
C ARG A 89 1.91 -4.59 17.16
N ALA A 90 1.64 -5.07 18.36
CA ALA A 90 1.78 -6.51 18.64
C ALA A 90 0.61 -7.27 18.00
N MET A 91 0.86 -7.97 16.88
CA MET A 91 -0.05 -8.94 16.28
C MET A 91 0.47 -10.36 16.47
N ASP A 92 -0.43 -11.30 16.74
CA ASP A 92 -0.11 -12.73 16.65
C ASP A 92 -0.04 -13.19 15.18
N GLN A 93 0.27 -14.48 14.97
CA GLN A 93 0.43 -15.03 13.61
C GLN A 93 -0.88 -15.00 12.81
N SER A 94 -2.00 -15.32 13.44
CA SER A 94 -3.32 -15.34 12.81
C SER A 94 -3.76 -13.94 12.40
N GLU A 95 -3.55 -12.96 13.27
CA GLU A 95 -3.82 -11.55 12.97
C GLU A 95 -2.98 -11.03 11.81
N ARG A 96 -1.71 -11.43 11.69
CA ARG A 96 -0.86 -11.05 10.55
C ARG A 96 -1.33 -11.65 9.22
N LEU A 97 -1.76 -12.91 9.24
CA LEU A 97 -2.32 -13.57 8.06
C LEU A 97 -3.60 -12.87 7.60
N VAL A 98 -4.53 -12.61 8.53
CA VAL A 98 -5.77 -11.88 8.25
C VAL A 98 -5.48 -10.46 7.77
N PHE A 99 -4.53 -9.76 8.38
CA PHE A 99 -4.13 -8.42 7.95
C PHE A 99 -3.61 -8.41 6.50
N GLY A 100 -2.75 -9.37 6.15
CA GLY A 100 -2.26 -9.53 4.77
C GLY A 100 -3.39 -9.82 3.79
N LEU A 101 -4.31 -10.72 4.13
CA LEU A 101 -5.51 -11.00 3.34
C LEU A 101 -6.37 -9.74 3.13
N VAL A 102 -6.62 -8.97 4.19
CA VAL A 102 -7.40 -7.73 4.13
C VAL A 102 -6.75 -6.70 3.21
N LEU A 103 -5.41 -6.52 3.28
CA LEU A 103 -4.71 -5.59 2.39
C LEU A 103 -4.86 -5.97 0.92
N ILE A 104 -4.68 -7.25 0.60
CA ILE A 104 -4.85 -7.76 -0.78
C ILE A 104 -6.33 -7.64 -1.19
N GLY A 105 -7.27 -7.89 -0.28
CA GLY A 105 -8.71 -7.71 -0.51
C GLY A 105 -9.08 -6.27 -0.83
N ILE A 106 -8.55 -5.29 -0.08
CA ILE A 106 -8.75 -3.86 -0.36
C ILE A 106 -8.18 -3.50 -1.73
N ALA A 107 -6.98 -3.99 -2.07
CA ALA A 107 -6.35 -3.78 -3.36
C ALA A 107 -7.21 -4.33 -4.51
N ALA A 108 -7.63 -5.59 -4.43
CA ALA A 108 -8.47 -6.25 -5.43
C ALA A 108 -9.84 -5.58 -5.58
N TYR A 109 -10.45 -5.18 -4.46
CA TYR A 109 -11.74 -4.50 -4.45
C TYR A 109 -11.68 -3.14 -5.18
N ALA A 110 -10.58 -2.40 -4.99
CA ALA A 110 -10.40 -1.05 -5.54
C ALA A 110 -9.83 -1.02 -6.96
N TYR A 111 -9.03 -2.02 -7.34
CA TYR A 111 -8.34 -2.10 -8.63
C TYR A 111 -8.56 -3.48 -9.31
N PRO A 112 -9.81 -3.84 -9.63
CA PRO A 112 -10.11 -5.14 -10.23
C PRO A 112 -9.51 -5.34 -11.63
N GLN A 113 -9.20 -4.26 -12.36
CA GLN A 113 -8.68 -4.32 -13.73
C GLN A 113 -7.36 -3.57 -13.86
N ASP A 114 -6.54 -3.91 -14.85
CA ASP A 114 -5.23 -3.25 -15.02
C ASP A 114 -5.39 -1.76 -15.39
N VAL A 115 -6.46 -1.42 -16.12
CA VAL A 115 -6.81 -0.03 -16.46
C VAL A 115 -7.05 0.84 -15.23
N ASP A 116 -7.43 0.25 -14.08
CA ASP A 116 -7.59 1.01 -12.83
C ASP A 116 -6.25 1.56 -12.32
N PHE A 117 -5.11 1.03 -12.77
CA PHE A 117 -3.79 1.56 -12.43
C PHE A 117 -3.41 2.78 -13.28
N ASP A 118 -4.06 3.00 -14.42
CA ASP A 118 -3.86 4.21 -15.23
C ASP A 118 -4.75 5.37 -14.78
N ASP A 119 -5.81 5.06 -14.02
CA ASP A 119 -6.79 6.02 -13.52
C ASP A 119 -6.33 6.67 -12.20
N PRO A 120 -6.03 7.98 -12.17
CA PRO A 120 -5.65 8.69 -10.96
C PRO A 120 -6.86 9.05 -10.08
N GLU A 121 -8.08 8.65 -10.44
CA GLU A 121 -9.26 8.90 -9.62
C GLU A 121 -9.13 8.22 -8.25
N THR A 122 -9.50 8.98 -7.21
CA THR A 122 -9.46 8.50 -5.83
C THR A 122 -10.55 7.44 -5.63
N LYS A 123 -10.15 6.19 -5.39
CA LYS A 123 -11.10 5.12 -5.09
C LYS A 123 -11.63 5.24 -3.65
N LEU A 124 -12.92 4.95 -3.47
CA LEU A 124 -13.60 4.91 -2.17
C LEU A 124 -13.76 3.45 -1.73
N VAL A 125 -13.49 3.18 -0.45
CA VAL A 125 -13.74 1.88 0.17
C VAL A 125 -14.58 2.04 1.42
N ASP A 126 -15.64 1.24 1.49
CA ASP A 126 -16.48 1.09 2.67
C ASP A 126 -16.13 -0.21 3.38
N LEU A 127 -15.96 -0.14 4.69
CA LEU A 127 -15.52 -1.24 5.53
C LEU A 127 -16.45 -2.46 5.42
N VAL A 128 -17.78 -2.26 5.42
CA VAL A 128 -18.76 -3.35 5.32
C VAL A 128 -18.74 -3.96 3.92
N LYS A 129 -18.56 -3.14 2.87
CA LYS A 129 -18.44 -3.64 1.49
C LYS A 129 -17.19 -4.47 1.26
N VAL A 130 -16.07 -4.11 1.89
CA VAL A 130 -14.86 -4.94 1.87
C VAL A 130 -15.09 -6.26 2.61
N ASP A 131 -15.80 -6.27 3.75
CA ASP A 131 -16.13 -7.51 4.46
C ASP A 131 -17.04 -8.44 3.62
N GLU A 132 -18.10 -7.88 3.02
CA GLU A 132 -19.00 -8.63 2.12
C GLU A 132 -18.22 -9.26 0.95
N PHE A 133 -17.32 -8.49 0.33
CA PHE A 133 -16.45 -8.98 -0.74
C PHE A 133 -15.52 -10.11 -0.28
N LEU A 134 -14.81 -9.92 0.82
CA LEU A 134 -13.89 -10.93 1.35
C LEU A 134 -14.61 -12.22 1.75
N ARG A 135 -15.82 -12.12 2.32
CA ARG A 135 -16.65 -13.29 2.64
C ARG A 135 -17.09 -14.05 1.39
N ALA A 136 -17.46 -13.35 0.32
CA ALA A 136 -17.77 -13.98 -0.96
C ALA A 136 -16.55 -14.66 -1.60
N ALA A 137 -15.33 -14.21 -1.27
CA ALA A 137 -14.10 -14.71 -1.83
C ALA A 137 -13.47 -15.90 -1.08
N VAL A 138 -14.00 -16.28 0.09
CA VAL A 138 -13.42 -17.31 0.96
C VAL A 138 -13.20 -18.62 0.21
N ASP A 139 -14.19 -19.10 -0.53
CA ASP A 139 -14.09 -20.40 -1.22
C ASP A 139 -13.06 -20.36 -2.36
N THR A 140 -13.00 -19.25 -3.11
CA THR A 140 -11.98 -19.01 -4.16
C THR A 140 -10.57 -19.03 -3.59
N LEU A 141 -10.36 -18.41 -2.42
CA LEU A 141 -9.07 -18.37 -1.75
C LEU A 141 -8.70 -19.73 -1.15
N LYS A 142 -9.67 -20.47 -0.62
CA LYS A 142 -9.44 -21.82 -0.08
C LYS A 142 -9.08 -22.83 -1.17
N ALA A 143 -9.52 -22.58 -2.40
CA ALA A 143 -9.21 -23.41 -3.57
C ALA A 143 -7.83 -23.15 -4.19
N GLN A 144 -7.08 -22.14 -3.73
CA GLN A 144 -5.73 -21.86 -4.25
C GLN A 144 -4.79 -23.04 -3.95
N GLU A 145 -4.08 -23.51 -4.97
CA GLU A 145 -3.09 -24.57 -4.84
C GLU A 145 -1.71 -23.99 -4.52
N GLY A 146 -1.07 -24.50 -3.48
CA GLY A 146 0.23 -24.03 -3.02
C GLY A 146 0.90 -25.03 -2.09
N GLY A 147 2.23 -25.03 -2.09
CA GLY A 147 3.03 -25.83 -1.17
C GLY A 147 3.17 -25.15 0.19
N GLU A 148 3.77 -25.87 1.14
CA GLU A 148 4.11 -25.31 2.45
C GLU A 148 4.99 -24.05 2.30
N GLY A 149 4.59 -22.97 2.97
CA GLY A 149 5.34 -21.71 2.97
C GLY A 149 5.13 -20.81 1.75
N THR A 150 4.27 -21.17 0.79
CA THR A 150 3.98 -20.31 -0.36
C THR A 150 2.95 -19.21 -0.02
N PRO A 151 2.85 -18.13 -0.84
CA PRO A 151 1.80 -17.12 -0.69
C PRO A 151 0.38 -17.71 -0.73
N GLU A 152 0.14 -18.72 -1.55
CA GLU A 152 -1.16 -19.38 -1.73
C GLU A 152 -1.57 -20.12 -0.46
N GLU A 153 -0.63 -20.83 0.18
CA GLU A 153 -0.89 -21.47 1.48
C GLU A 153 -1.28 -20.45 2.54
N ARG A 154 -0.56 -19.33 2.60
CA ARG A 154 -0.87 -18.25 3.54
C ARG A 154 -2.25 -17.64 3.27
N ALA A 155 -2.62 -17.45 1.99
CA ALA A 155 -3.93 -16.93 1.62
C ALA A 155 -5.05 -17.90 2.02
N ARG A 156 -4.87 -19.20 1.80
CA ARG A 156 -5.81 -20.26 2.21
C ARG A 156 -6.01 -20.28 3.73
N VAL A 157 -4.93 -20.31 4.51
CA VAL A 157 -5.01 -20.30 5.97
C VAL A 157 -5.65 -19.00 6.48
N ALA A 158 -5.32 -17.85 5.89
CA ALA A 158 -5.95 -16.58 6.23
C ALA A 158 -7.46 -16.59 5.95
N ALA A 159 -7.89 -17.16 4.82
CA ALA A 159 -9.31 -17.26 4.45
C ALA A 159 -10.10 -18.19 5.39
N GLU A 160 -9.49 -19.27 5.88
CA GLU A 160 -10.08 -20.13 6.90
C GLU A 160 -10.28 -19.39 8.23
N ILE A 161 -9.24 -18.72 8.71
CA ILE A 161 -9.34 -17.90 9.93
C ILE A 161 -10.41 -16.82 9.75
N TYR A 162 -10.40 -16.11 8.62
CA TYR A 162 -11.34 -15.04 8.33
C TYR A 162 -12.80 -15.53 8.27
N SER A 163 -13.05 -16.72 7.69
CA SER A 163 -14.40 -17.28 7.59
C SER A 163 -15.02 -17.58 8.96
N ASP A 164 -14.19 -17.95 9.93
CA ASP A 164 -14.62 -18.33 11.27
C ASP A 164 -14.80 -17.12 12.19
N MET A 165 -14.28 -15.95 11.81
CA MET A 165 -14.40 -14.73 12.59
C MET A 165 -15.83 -14.15 12.54
N PRO A 166 -16.40 -13.76 13.70
CA PRO A 166 -17.64 -12.99 13.71
C PRO A 166 -17.46 -11.66 12.98
N GLN A 167 -18.53 -11.16 12.36
CA GLN A 167 -18.48 -9.87 11.67
C GLN A 167 -18.20 -8.73 12.64
N LEU A 168 -18.96 -8.66 13.74
CA LEU A 168 -18.86 -7.59 14.72
C LEU A 168 -18.79 -8.15 16.15
N ILE A 169 -17.77 -7.72 16.88
CA ILE A 169 -17.71 -7.75 18.33
C ILE A 169 -17.71 -6.31 18.81
N THR A 170 -18.53 -5.97 19.80
CA THR A 170 -18.55 -4.65 20.42
C THR A 170 -17.89 -4.70 21.79
N THR A 171 -17.06 -3.71 22.08
CA THR A 171 -16.52 -3.47 23.42
C THR A 171 -17.59 -2.80 24.29
N GLN A 172 -17.36 -2.76 25.61
CA GLN A 172 -18.24 -2.04 26.55
C GLN A 172 -18.41 -0.55 26.21
N THR A 173 -17.48 0.03 25.46
CA THR A 173 -17.51 1.44 25.01
C THR A 173 -18.22 1.64 23.67
N GLY A 174 -18.79 0.58 23.08
CA GLY A 174 -19.45 0.61 21.76
C GLY A 174 -18.49 0.56 20.56
N ARG A 175 -17.16 0.60 20.79
CA ARG A 175 -16.15 0.42 19.73
C ARG A 175 -16.07 -1.02 19.26
N ARG A 176 -15.57 -1.24 18.03
CA ARG A 176 -15.26 -2.58 17.51
C ARG A 176 -14.15 -3.25 18.34
N GLY A 177 -14.42 -4.47 18.78
CA GLY A 177 -13.49 -5.31 19.53
C GLY A 177 -12.58 -6.13 18.60
N ARG A 178 -11.43 -6.56 19.11
CA ARG A 178 -10.54 -7.50 18.40
C ARG A 178 -11.22 -8.84 18.16
N GLY A 179 -10.73 -9.58 17.17
CA GLY A 179 -11.25 -10.90 16.83
C GLY A 179 -12.49 -10.90 15.93
N CYS A 180 -12.90 -9.74 15.41
CA CYS A 180 -13.98 -9.63 14.42
C CYS A 180 -13.48 -9.03 13.10
N THR A 181 -14.14 -9.37 11.99
CA THR A 181 -13.65 -8.99 10.66
C THR A 181 -13.68 -7.48 10.44
N LEU A 182 -14.73 -6.80 10.93
CA LEU A 182 -14.81 -5.34 10.79
C LEU A 182 -13.67 -4.63 11.53
N LYS A 183 -13.17 -5.18 12.65
CA LYS A 183 -12.00 -4.60 13.34
C LYS A 183 -10.71 -4.85 12.56
N ALA A 184 -10.55 -6.02 11.96
CA ALA A 184 -9.38 -6.31 11.12
C ALA A 184 -9.28 -5.37 9.92
N ILE A 185 -10.42 -5.07 9.27
CA ILE A 185 -10.49 -4.12 8.16
C ILE A 185 -10.21 -2.69 8.63
N GLU A 186 -10.81 -2.25 9.74
CA GLU A 186 -10.55 -0.95 10.36
C GLU A 186 -9.05 -0.75 10.65
N ASP A 187 -8.39 -1.79 11.19
CA ASP A 187 -6.97 -1.72 11.52
C ASP A 187 -6.07 -1.66 10.29
N ALA A 188 -6.40 -2.37 9.21
CA ALA A 188 -5.68 -2.30 7.94
C ALA A 188 -5.83 -0.93 7.27
N LEU A 189 -7.05 -0.38 7.25
CA LEU A 189 -7.30 0.96 6.72
C LEU A 189 -6.62 2.04 7.56
N GLY A 190 -6.65 1.92 8.89
CA GLY A 190 -5.91 2.81 9.79
C GLY A 190 -4.40 2.77 9.53
N TRP A 191 -3.83 1.57 9.32
CA TRP A 191 -2.44 1.43 8.93
C TRP A 191 -2.15 2.10 7.57
N LEU A 192 -3.03 1.95 6.58
CA LEU A 192 -2.90 2.65 5.28
C LEU A 192 -2.95 4.17 5.46
N VAL A 193 -3.78 4.69 6.36
CA VAL A 193 -3.81 6.12 6.71
C VAL A 193 -2.46 6.56 7.28
N ASP A 194 -1.90 5.79 8.20
CA ASP A 194 -0.58 6.06 8.79
C ASP A 194 0.56 6.02 7.77
N GLN A 195 0.45 5.16 6.73
CA GLN A 195 1.38 5.14 5.59
C GLN A 195 1.14 6.27 4.58
N GLY A 196 0.11 7.10 4.76
CA GLY A 196 -0.30 8.09 3.78
C GLY A 196 -0.85 7.49 2.48
N ALA A 197 -1.24 6.21 2.52
CA ALA A 197 -1.81 5.41 1.45
C ALA A 197 -3.35 5.50 1.42
N ALA A 198 -3.99 5.87 2.53
CA ALA A 198 -5.42 6.17 2.61
C ALA A 198 -5.72 7.46 3.39
N ARG A 199 -6.97 7.91 3.38
CA ARG A 199 -7.51 8.98 4.22
C ARG A 199 -8.94 8.66 4.63
N GLU A 200 -9.34 9.03 5.84
CA GLU A 200 -10.74 8.92 6.28
C GLU A 200 -11.63 9.87 5.46
N ALA A 201 -12.74 9.36 4.94
CA ALA A 201 -13.76 10.13 4.24
C ALA A 201 -14.85 10.57 5.22
N THR A 202 -14.47 11.36 6.24
CA THR A 202 -15.34 11.71 7.38
C THR A 202 -16.69 12.34 7.00
N SER A 203 -16.79 12.96 5.83
CA SER A 203 -18.05 13.50 5.28
C SER A 203 -19.03 12.42 4.79
N LEU A 204 -18.57 11.20 4.52
CA LEU A 204 -19.38 10.07 4.06
C LEU A 204 -19.70 9.07 5.18
N GLY A 205 -19.03 9.19 6.33
CA GLY A 205 -19.23 8.34 7.50
C GLY A 205 -17.91 7.85 8.10
N PRO A 206 -17.97 7.20 9.27
CA PRO A 206 -16.78 6.72 9.98
C PRO A 206 -16.12 5.49 9.33
N ASP A 207 -16.81 4.83 8.40
CA ASP A 207 -16.41 3.53 7.83
C ASP A 207 -15.95 3.63 6.37
N VAL A 208 -15.81 4.86 5.86
CA VAL A 208 -15.48 5.13 4.47
C VAL A 208 -14.10 5.80 4.37
N TYR A 209 -13.29 5.33 3.43
CA TYR A 209 -11.92 5.80 3.22
C TYR A 209 -11.65 6.11 1.75
N HIS A 210 -10.85 7.13 1.51
CA HIS A 210 -10.25 7.45 0.22
C HIS A 210 -8.89 6.75 0.11
N LEU A 211 -8.72 5.91 -0.91
CA LEU A 211 -7.41 5.36 -1.28
C LEU A 211 -6.65 6.39 -2.12
N THR A 212 -5.38 6.60 -1.80
CA THR A 212 -4.54 7.58 -2.49
C THR A 212 -3.80 6.97 -3.67
N ASP A 213 -3.31 7.81 -4.58
CA ASP A 213 -2.39 7.39 -5.65
C ASP A 213 -1.16 6.61 -5.14
N ARG A 214 -0.70 6.90 -3.92
CA ARG A 214 0.40 6.14 -3.31
C ARG A 214 0.03 4.67 -3.17
N PHE A 215 -1.19 4.39 -2.73
CA PHE A 215 -1.67 3.01 -2.62
C PHE A 215 -1.80 2.37 -4.00
N ARG A 216 -2.38 3.08 -4.98
CA ARG A 216 -2.49 2.59 -6.37
C ARG A 216 -1.13 2.17 -6.94
N LEU A 217 -0.12 3.02 -6.81
CA LEU A 217 1.23 2.73 -7.31
C LEU A 217 1.87 1.54 -6.59
N LEU A 218 1.75 1.46 -5.26
CA LEU A 218 2.26 0.32 -4.49
C LEU A 218 1.58 -1.00 -4.87
N VAL A 219 0.27 -0.96 -5.16
CA VAL A 219 -0.46 -2.15 -5.63
C VAL A 219 -0.02 -2.52 -7.05
N ALA A 220 0.15 -1.56 -7.95
CA ALA A 220 0.60 -1.81 -9.32
C ALA A 220 1.99 -2.46 -9.35
N ASP A 221 2.91 -2.02 -8.48
CA ASP A 221 4.25 -2.59 -8.30
C ASP A 221 4.21 -4.03 -7.76
N SER A 222 3.27 -4.32 -6.86
CA SER A 222 3.09 -5.66 -6.27
C SER A 222 2.09 -6.54 -7.04
N ALA A 223 1.64 -6.12 -8.24
CA ALA A 223 0.64 -6.83 -9.03
C ALA A 223 1.21 -8.16 -9.59
N GLY A 224 0.35 -9.14 -9.83
CA GLY A 224 0.74 -10.46 -10.38
C GLY A 224 0.95 -11.57 -9.35
N GLY A 225 0.51 -11.37 -8.10
CA GLY A 225 0.43 -12.46 -7.12
C GLY A 225 -0.89 -13.23 -7.27
N ALA A 226 -0.83 -14.57 -7.28
CA ALA A 226 -1.99 -15.44 -7.55
C ALA A 226 -3.22 -15.11 -6.68
N ALA A 227 -3.03 -14.83 -5.38
CA ALA A 227 -4.12 -14.45 -4.49
C ALA A 227 -4.75 -13.09 -4.83
N LEU A 228 -3.95 -12.11 -5.26
CA LEU A 228 -4.45 -10.81 -5.71
C LEU A 228 -5.23 -10.97 -7.02
N ASP A 229 -4.69 -11.74 -7.96
CA ASP A 229 -5.30 -11.95 -9.27
C ASP A 229 -6.65 -12.69 -9.13
N ALA A 230 -6.70 -13.76 -8.33
CA ALA A 230 -7.94 -14.48 -8.05
C ALA A 230 -9.03 -13.58 -7.42
N LEU A 231 -8.64 -12.65 -6.55
CA LEU A 231 -9.57 -11.69 -5.95
C LEU A 231 -10.04 -10.63 -6.94
N ARG A 232 -9.14 -10.14 -7.81
CA ARG A 232 -9.47 -9.17 -8.87
C ARG A 232 -10.45 -9.76 -9.87
N GLU A 233 -10.25 -11.01 -10.28
CA GLU A 233 -11.17 -11.75 -11.15
C GLU A 233 -12.58 -11.86 -10.55
N LEU A 234 -12.67 -12.24 -9.27
CA LEU A 234 -13.96 -12.32 -8.58
C LEU A 234 -14.65 -10.95 -8.50
N ARG A 235 -13.90 -9.90 -8.21
CA ARG A 235 -14.43 -8.53 -8.12
C ARG A 235 -14.94 -8.03 -9.47
N ALA A 236 -14.22 -8.32 -10.55
CA ALA A 236 -14.59 -7.93 -11.90
C ALA A 236 -15.86 -8.64 -12.40
N ALA A 237 -16.17 -9.82 -11.86
CA ALA A 237 -17.36 -10.60 -12.20
C ALA A 237 -18.63 -10.20 -11.41
N SER A 238 -18.49 -9.35 -10.38
CA SER A 238 -19.55 -8.95 -9.43
C SER A 238 -20.07 -7.53 -9.67
#